data_AF-A0NZ64-F1
#
_entry.id   AF-A0NZ64-F1
#
_cell.length_a   1.000
_cell.length_b   1.000
_cell.length_c   1.000
_cell.angle_alpha   90.00
_cell.angle_beta   90.00
_cell.angle_gamma   90.00
#
_symmetry.space_group_name_H-M   'P 1'
#
loop_
_entity.id
_entity.type
_entity.pdbx_description
1 polymer ?
#
loop_
_entity_poly.entity_id
_entity_poly.type
_entity_poly.pdbx_seq_one_letter_code
_entity_poly.pdbx_strand_id
1 'polypeptide(L)'
;MFFTVLERSLSLAQHNFGTLLKTGWAYILLLVALNFAIGGSLMPESGFKTVSYMTEPVAAADEGALRALAAIANLLVGFSIAIAYVRRILIDARDFPVAFGARNIRVILNQIVLTLIGALSLIPLVIVSLLLAAVTAGIGLLLLFLAPFIALMVVQRFSVVLPASAVDDPLTLRESWRATSGFGWAMAFAALVMSLLAGFLVGIWAVVLGVSDGLMPASVLWQQIRSAVFPMGTMLILVWAFASLHATFYGLIRERFAAQLGLRQEDLSKAEAQKEAARERARKALAGAQRMNRR
;
A
#
# COMPACT_ATOMS: atom_id res chain seq x y z
N MET A 1 -1.94 -15.75 17.87
CA MET A 1 -2.69 -15.07 16.78
C MET A 1 -1.98 -13.82 16.28
N PHE A 2 -1.61 -12.85 17.13
CA PHE A 2 -0.82 -11.67 16.71
C PHE A 2 0.47 -12.05 15.94
N PHE A 3 1.33 -12.88 16.55
CA PHE A 3 2.56 -13.33 15.90
C PHE A 3 2.30 -14.02 14.55
N THR A 4 1.26 -14.84 14.46
CA THR A 4 0.84 -15.51 13.22
C THR A 4 0.46 -14.52 12.12
N VAL A 5 -0.30 -13.47 12.46
CA VAL A 5 -0.69 -12.40 11.51
C VAL A 5 0.54 -11.64 11.02
N LEU A 6 1.43 -11.29 11.94
CA LEU A 6 2.66 -10.56 11.63
C LEU A 6 3.63 -11.40 10.79
N GLU A 7 3.88 -12.64 11.19
CA GLU A 7 4.74 -13.60 10.49
C GLU A 7 4.25 -13.84 9.07
N ARG A 8 2.94 -14.09 8.88
CA ARG A 8 2.35 -14.24 7.54
C ARG A 8 2.49 -12.96 6.71
N SER A 9 2.33 -11.79 7.31
CA SER A 9 2.48 -10.50 6.61
C SER A 9 3.92 -10.29 6.16
N LEU A 10 4.90 -10.55 7.04
CA LEU A 10 6.33 -10.43 6.74
C LEU A 10 6.78 -11.46 5.71
N SER A 11 6.36 -12.73 5.86
CA SER A 11 6.67 -13.81 4.92
C SER A 11 6.09 -13.51 3.54
N LEU A 12 4.82 -13.07 3.46
CA LEU A 12 4.20 -12.69 2.20
C LEU A 12 4.96 -11.53 1.55
N ALA A 13 5.34 -10.51 2.34
CA ALA A 13 6.08 -9.36 1.85
C ALA A 13 7.49 -9.75 1.34
N GLN A 14 8.24 -10.57 2.08
CA GLN A 14 9.58 -11.03 1.71
C GLN A 14 9.56 -11.86 0.43
N HIS A 15 8.65 -12.84 0.32
CA HIS A 15 8.60 -13.73 -0.84
C HIS A 15 8.09 -13.06 -2.11
N ASN A 16 7.34 -11.96 -2.01
CA ASN A 16 6.70 -11.31 -3.15
C ASN A 16 7.30 -9.95 -3.53
N PHE A 17 8.45 -9.57 -2.97
CA PHE A 17 9.14 -8.35 -3.41
C PHE A 17 9.46 -8.35 -4.91
N GLY A 18 9.94 -9.48 -5.44
CA GLY A 18 10.15 -9.64 -6.89
C GLY A 18 8.86 -9.56 -7.70
N THR A 19 7.73 -9.95 -7.12
CA THR A 19 6.40 -9.83 -7.74
C THR A 19 6.02 -8.36 -7.88
N LEU A 20 6.21 -7.55 -6.83
CA LEU A 20 5.96 -6.10 -6.86
C LEU A 20 6.72 -5.42 -8.00
N LEU A 21 8.01 -5.71 -8.16
CA LEU A 21 8.81 -5.14 -9.25
C LEU A 21 8.31 -5.60 -10.62
N LYS A 22 8.01 -6.90 -10.79
CA LYS A 22 7.52 -7.47 -12.05
C LYS A 22 6.15 -6.94 -12.47
N THR A 23 5.27 -6.62 -11.53
CA THR A 23 3.94 -6.06 -11.82
C THR A 23 3.95 -4.54 -11.88
N GLY A 24 4.84 -3.91 -11.12
CA GLY A 24 4.89 -2.46 -10.94
C GLY A 24 5.84 -1.73 -11.88
N TRP A 25 6.71 -2.42 -12.64
CA TRP A 25 7.82 -1.77 -13.37
C TRP A 25 7.41 -0.56 -14.21
N ALA A 26 6.30 -0.63 -14.96
CA ALA A 26 5.90 0.48 -15.82
C ALA A 26 5.39 1.68 -15.01
N TYR A 27 4.67 1.43 -13.92
CA TYR A 27 4.31 2.48 -12.95
C TYR A 27 5.53 3.07 -12.26
N ILE A 28 6.55 2.26 -11.95
CA ILE A 28 7.81 2.73 -11.37
C ILE A 28 8.51 3.67 -12.34
N LEU A 29 8.62 3.30 -13.62
CA LEU A 29 9.18 4.17 -14.66
C LEU A 29 8.35 5.45 -14.80
N LEU A 30 7.03 5.36 -14.74
CA LEU A 30 6.14 6.53 -14.76
C LEU A 30 6.39 7.45 -13.56
N LEU A 31 6.54 6.89 -12.34
CA LEU A 31 6.88 7.66 -11.14
C LEU A 31 8.23 8.35 -11.30
N VAL A 32 9.25 7.64 -11.78
CA VAL A 32 10.57 8.23 -11.99
C VAL A 32 10.49 9.37 -13.00
N ALA A 33 9.87 9.15 -14.16
CA ALA A 33 9.74 10.16 -15.21
C ALA A 33 8.96 11.39 -14.72
N LEU A 34 7.86 11.18 -14.01
CA LEU A 34 7.05 12.26 -13.45
C LEU A 34 7.81 13.06 -12.40
N ASN A 35 8.41 12.38 -11.42
CA ASN A 35 9.13 13.06 -10.35
C ASN A 35 10.39 13.76 -10.88
N PHE A 36 11.03 13.22 -11.92
CA PHE A 36 12.15 13.86 -12.60
C PHE A 36 11.73 15.12 -13.35
N ALA A 37 10.61 15.07 -14.10
CA ALA A 37 10.08 16.24 -14.80
C ALA A 37 9.68 17.36 -13.83
N ILE A 38 9.01 17.00 -12.72
CA ILE A 38 8.62 17.94 -11.67
C ILE A 38 9.86 18.52 -10.97
N GLY A 39 10.82 17.69 -10.58
CA GLY A 39 12.06 18.13 -9.97
C GLY A 39 12.85 19.10 -10.86
N GLY A 40 13.00 18.77 -12.15
CA GLY A 40 13.67 19.62 -13.12
C GLY A 40 12.94 20.95 -13.36
N SER A 41 11.62 20.99 -13.24
CA SER A 41 10.85 22.24 -13.36
C SER A 41 10.94 23.14 -12.13
N LEU A 42 11.04 22.55 -10.93
CA LEU A 42 11.09 23.31 -9.67
C LEU A 42 12.47 23.93 -9.43
N MET A 43 13.54 23.21 -9.78
CA MET A 43 14.91 23.69 -9.58
C MET A 43 15.79 23.30 -10.78
N PRO A 44 15.70 24.02 -11.90
CA PRO A 44 16.42 23.68 -13.14
C PRO A 44 17.94 23.96 -13.04
N GLU A 45 18.33 25.00 -12.32
CA GLU A 45 19.71 25.51 -12.29
C GLU A 45 20.47 25.21 -10.98
N SER A 46 19.76 24.77 -9.95
CA SER A 46 20.36 24.47 -8.64
C SER A 46 19.85 23.15 -8.10
N GLY A 47 20.73 22.46 -7.37
CA GLY A 47 20.37 21.24 -6.65
C GLY A 47 19.41 21.46 -5.50
N PHE A 48 18.88 20.36 -4.98
CA PHE A 48 18.11 20.34 -3.72
C PHE A 48 19.05 20.34 -2.52
N LYS A 49 18.75 21.14 -1.49
CA LYS A 49 19.48 21.16 -0.21
C LYS A 49 19.13 19.95 0.66
N THR A 50 17.96 19.38 0.46
CA THR A 50 17.40 18.19 1.09
C THR A 50 17.45 17.01 0.12
N VAL A 51 16.95 15.84 0.53
CA VAL A 51 17.00 14.61 -0.29
C VAL A 51 16.12 14.70 -1.54
N SER A 52 15.02 15.47 -1.48
CA SER A 52 14.06 15.58 -2.57
C SER A 52 13.36 16.94 -2.59
N TYR A 53 12.85 17.32 -3.76
CA TYR A 53 12.01 18.51 -3.94
C TYR A 53 10.77 18.50 -3.02
N MET A 54 10.30 17.32 -2.59
CA MET A 54 9.17 17.20 -1.66
C MET A 54 9.54 17.61 -0.23
N THR A 55 10.82 17.62 0.12
CA THR A 55 11.32 17.93 1.48
C THR A 55 11.95 19.31 1.60
N GLU A 56 12.10 20.04 0.50
CA GLU A 56 12.54 21.43 0.54
C GLU A 56 11.54 22.32 1.29
N PRO A 57 11.96 23.43 1.90
CA PRO A 57 11.01 24.48 2.27
C PRO A 57 10.31 25.02 1.02
N VAL A 58 9.04 25.42 1.16
CA VAL A 58 8.26 26.04 0.08
C VAL A 58 8.53 27.54 0.11
N ALA A 59 9.10 28.08 -0.97
CA ALA A 59 9.43 29.50 -1.05
C ALA A 59 8.32 30.32 -1.73
N ALA A 60 7.55 29.71 -2.63
CA ALA A 60 6.49 30.37 -3.40
C ALA A 60 5.25 29.48 -3.58
N ALA A 61 4.10 30.10 -3.88
CA ALA A 61 2.80 29.41 -3.94
C ALA A 61 2.67 28.43 -5.12
N ASP A 62 3.29 28.75 -6.25
CA ASP A 62 3.41 27.92 -7.44
C ASP A 62 4.21 26.64 -7.17
N GLU A 63 5.31 26.72 -6.41
CA GLU A 63 6.04 25.53 -5.95
C GLU A 63 5.15 24.62 -5.10
N GLY A 64 4.33 25.21 -4.21
CA GLY A 64 3.38 24.47 -3.39
C GLY A 64 2.35 23.70 -4.21
N ALA A 65 1.79 24.34 -5.24
CA ALA A 65 0.84 23.71 -6.16
C ALA A 65 1.46 22.56 -6.95
N LEU A 66 2.69 22.73 -7.45
CA LEU A 66 3.39 21.67 -8.18
C LEU A 66 3.69 20.46 -7.29
N ARG A 67 4.11 20.69 -6.03
CA ARG A 67 4.35 19.62 -5.06
C ARG A 67 3.07 18.90 -4.65
N ALA A 68 1.95 19.62 -4.52
CA ALA A 68 0.65 19.02 -4.27
C ALA A 68 0.21 18.14 -5.44
N LEU A 69 0.38 18.60 -6.69
CA LEU A 69 0.14 17.80 -7.88
C LEU A 69 1.02 16.54 -7.89
N ALA A 70 2.30 16.68 -7.53
CA ALA A 70 3.21 15.57 -7.44
C ALA A 70 2.79 14.56 -6.36
N ALA A 71 2.34 15.02 -5.19
CA ALA A 71 1.83 14.16 -4.12
C ALA A 71 0.61 13.36 -4.59
N ILE A 72 -0.35 14.02 -5.25
CA ILE A 72 -1.55 13.38 -5.80
C ILE A 72 -1.15 12.34 -6.85
N ALA A 73 -0.26 12.68 -7.77
CA ALA A 73 0.14 11.77 -8.83
C ALA A 73 0.94 10.57 -8.28
N ASN A 74 1.86 10.80 -7.33
CA ASN A 74 2.52 9.69 -6.62
C ASN A 74 1.49 8.79 -5.94
N LEU A 75 0.49 9.36 -5.27
CA LEU A 75 -0.60 8.64 -4.62
C LEU A 75 -1.42 7.77 -5.59
N LEU A 76 -1.86 8.35 -6.71
CA LEU A 76 -2.65 7.64 -7.72
C LEU A 76 -1.87 6.48 -8.37
N VAL A 77 -0.60 6.72 -8.68
CA VAL A 77 0.26 5.66 -9.24
C VAL A 77 0.57 4.61 -8.18
N GLY A 78 0.81 5.00 -6.93
CA GLY A 78 1.00 4.07 -5.81
C GLY A 78 -0.20 3.15 -5.59
N PHE A 79 -1.43 3.67 -5.64
CA PHE A 79 -2.64 2.84 -5.60
C PHE A 79 -2.70 1.87 -6.78
N SER A 80 -2.34 2.32 -7.99
CA SER A 80 -2.33 1.47 -9.18
C SER A 80 -1.33 0.31 -9.03
N ILE A 81 -0.14 0.57 -8.48
CA ILE A 81 0.84 -0.47 -8.13
C ILE A 81 0.28 -1.40 -7.06
N ALA A 82 -0.29 -0.86 -5.98
CA ALA A 82 -0.84 -1.65 -4.88
C ALA A 82 -1.93 -2.61 -5.37
N ILE A 83 -2.83 -2.14 -6.24
CA ILE A 83 -3.90 -2.96 -6.81
C ILE A 83 -3.32 -4.06 -7.70
N ALA A 84 -2.43 -3.72 -8.64
CA ALA A 84 -1.81 -4.72 -9.51
C ALA A 84 -1.05 -5.77 -8.70
N TYR A 85 -0.33 -5.34 -7.67
CA TYR A 85 0.39 -6.20 -6.75
C TYR A 85 -0.57 -7.11 -5.97
N VAL A 86 -1.56 -6.56 -5.26
CA VAL A 86 -2.57 -7.33 -4.49
C VAL A 86 -3.28 -8.37 -5.36
N ARG A 87 -3.68 -8.00 -6.57
CA ARG A 87 -4.32 -8.92 -7.50
C ARG A 87 -3.38 -10.03 -7.95
N ARG A 88 -2.09 -9.71 -8.12
CA ARG A 88 -1.10 -10.73 -8.47
C ARG A 88 -0.89 -11.73 -7.34
N ILE A 89 -0.74 -11.28 -6.10
CA ILE A 89 -0.54 -12.19 -4.95
C ILE A 89 -1.80 -12.98 -4.60
N LEU A 90 -3.00 -12.37 -4.66
CA LEU A 90 -4.24 -13.04 -4.24
C LEU A 90 -4.84 -13.94 -5.33
N ILE A 91 -4.84 -13.51 -6.60
CA ILE A 91 -5.55 -14.21 -7.68
C ILE A 91 -4.66 -14.55 -8.90
N ASP A 92 -3.35 -14.28 -8.84
CA ASP A 92 -2.41 -14.47 -9.96
C ASP A 92 -2.84 -13.72 -11.25
N ALA A 93 -3.45 -12.55 -11.09
CA ALA A 93 -3.85 -11.71 -12.22
C ALA A 93 -2.63 -11.26 -13.05
N ARG A 94 -2.81 -11.12 -14.36
CA ARG A 94 -1.79 -10.61 -15.29
C ARG A 94 -2.26 -9.29 -15.89
N ASP A 95 -2.22 -8.25 -15.08
CA ASP A 95 -2.71 -6.94 -15.50
C ASP A 95 -1.75 -6.27 -16.47
N PHE A 96 -2.32 -5.42 -17.32
CA PHE A 96 -1.51 -4.58 -18.17
C PHE A 96 -0.67 -3.62 -17.31
N PRO A 97 0.59 -3.34 -17.67
CA PRO A 97 1.52 -2.61 -16.80
C PRO A 97 1.09 -1.19 -16.42
N VAL A 98 0.17 -0.58 -17.17
CA VAL A 98 -0.46 0.70 -16.85
C VAL A 98 -1.96 0.62 -17.15
N ALA A 99 -2.78 0.51 -16.10
CA ALA A 99 -4.23 0.38 -16.21
C ALA A 99 -4.90 1.19 -15.09
N PHE A 100 -5.53 2.30 -15.46
CA PHE A 100 -6.41 3.06 -14.58
C PHE A 100 -7.87 2.82 -14.96
N GLY A 101 -8.77 2.72 -13.99
CA GLY A 101 -10.16 2.38 -14.26
C GLY A 101 -11.03 2.37 -13.01
N ALA A 102 -12.30 1.97 -13.17
CA ALA A 102 -13.30 1.99 -12.10
C ALA A 102 -12.84 1.29 -10.81
N ARG A 103 -12.02 0.24 -10.93
CA ARG A 103 -11.45 -0.45 -9.77
C ARG A 103 -10.52 0.44 -8.93
N ASN A 104 -9.63 1.19 -9.58
CA ASN A 104 -8.75 2.13 -8.90
C ASN A 104 -9.56 3.18 -8.14
N ILE A 105 -10.60 3.72 -8.80
CA ILE A 105 -11.50 4.69 -8.19
C ILE A 105 -12.18 4.10 -6.95
N ARG A 106 -12.73 2.88 -7.02
CA ARG A 106 -13.35 2.23 -5.85
C ARG A 106 -12.39 2.05 -4.69
N VAL A 107 -11.16 1.60 -4.94
CA VAL A 107 -10.13 1.43 -3.89
C VAL A 107 -9.75 2.78 -3.28
N ILE A 108 -9.58 3.82 -4.11
CA ILE A 108 -9.29 5.19 -3.64
C ILE A 108 -10.44 5.72 -2.78
N LEU A 109 -11.68 5.59 -3.23
CA LEU A 109 -12.86 6.00 -2.47
C LEU A 109 -12.95 5.25 -1.13
N ASN A 110 -12.72 3.94 -1.12
CA ASN A 110 -12.69 3.17 0.11
C ASN A 110 -11.55 3.62 1.03
N GLN A 111 -10.37 3.95 0.50
CA GLN A 111 -9.29 4.50 1.32
C GLN A 111 -9.66 5.86 1.92
N ILE A 112 -10.33 6.74 1.17
CA ILE A 112 -10.85 8.01 1.68
C ILE A 112 -11.86 7.76 2.80
N VAL A 113 -12.82 6.86 2.61
CA VAL A 113 -13.80 6.49 3.63
C VAL A 113 -13.12 5.93 4.88
N LEU A 114 -12.11 5.08 4.74
CA LEU A 114 -11.34 4.54 5.87
C LEU A 114 -10.58 5.62 6.61
N THR A 115 -9.96 6.57 5.90
CA THR A 115 -9.29 7.73 6.50
C THR A 115 -10.29 8.59 7.27
N LEU A 116 -11.48 8.84 6.72
CA LEU A 116 -12.55 9.57 7.40
C LEU A 116 -13.05 8.83 8.64
N ILE A 117 -13.25 7.51 8.58
CA ILE A 117 -13.61 6.69 9.74
C ILE A 117 -12.53 6.79 10.82
N GLY A 118 -11.26 6.72 10.43
CA GLY A 118 -10.13 6.90 11.35
C GLY A 118 -10.15 8.27 12.03
N ALA A 119 -10.25 9.34 11.26
CA ALA A 119 -10.31 10.71 11.77
C ALA A 119 -11.53 10.94 12.68
N LEU A 120 -12.72 10.49 12.26
CA LEU A 120 -13.94 10.60 13.05
C LEU A 120 -13.87 9.77 14.33
N SER A 121 -13.19 8.62 14.32
CA SER A 121 -13.02 7.80 15.52
C SER A 121 -12.11 8.44 16.57
N LEU A 122 -11.23 9.37 16.19
CA LEU A 122 -10.40 10.11 17.13
C LEU A 122 -11.21 11.14 17.92
N ILE A 123 -12.25 11.75 17.34
CA ILE A 123 -13.07 12.79 18.00
C ILE A 123 -13.63 12.33 19.35
N PRO A 124 -14.40 11.22 19.44
CA PRO A 124 -14.93 10.78 20.72
C PRO A 124 -13.83 10.36 21.70
N LEU A 125 -12.71 9.80 21.21
CA LEU A 125 -11.59 9.40 22.06
C LEU A 125 -10.89 10.61 22.68
N VAL A 126 -10.70 11.69 21.91
CA VAL A 126 -10.16 12.97 22.39
C VAL A 126 -11.10 13.59 23.41
N ILE A 127 -12.41 13.64 23.13
CA ILE A 127 -13.41 14.18 24.06
C ILE A 127 -13.38 13.41 25.39
N VAL A 128 -13.42 12.08 25.36
CA VAL A 128 -13.36 11.23 26.56
C VAL A 128 -12.06 11.46 27.33
N SER A 129 -10.93 11.54 26.62
CA SER A 129 -9.63 11.79 27.25
C SER A 129 -9.56 13.16 27.93
N LEU A 130 -10.08 14.21 27.30
CA LEU A 130 -10.13 15.56 27.87
C LEU A 130 -11.08 15.65 29.09
N LEU A 131 -12.25 15.01 29.01
CA LEU A 131 -13.18 14.94 30.14
C LEU A 131 -12.57 14.22 31.33
N LEU A 132 -11.88 13.09 31.10
CA LEU A 132 -11.17 12.38 32.15
C LEU A 132 -10.00 13.20 32.70
N ALA A 133 -9.24 13.88 31.85
CA ALA A 133 -8.14 14.74 32.28
C ALA A 133 -8.62 15.83 33.25
N ALA A 134 -9.80 16.40 33.00
CA ALA A 134 -10.39 17.42 33.88
C ALA A 134 -10.73 16.88 35.28
N VAL A 135 -11.14 15.61 35.39
CA VAL A 135 -11.54 14.99 36.67
C VAL A 135 -10.36 14.32 37.40
N THR A 136 -9.34 13.86 36.67
CA THR A 136 -8.19 13.11 37.22
C THR A 136 -6.91 13.93 37.30
N ALA A 137 -7.00 15.27 37.37
CA ALA A 137 -5.85 16.18 37.41
C ALA A 137 -4.80 15.91 36.31
N GLY A 138 -5.24 15.64 35.08
CA GLY A 138 -4.38 15.44 33.91
C GLY A 138 -4.02 13.98 33.58
N ILE A 139 -4.26 13.01 34.46
CA ILE A 139 -3.98 11.58 34.17
C ILE A 139 -4.75 11.09 32.93
N GLY A 140 -5.97 11.58 32.70
CA GLY A 140 -6.77 11.25 31.52
C GLY A 140 -6.13 11.63 30.18
N LEU A 141 -5.13 12.53 30.16
CA LEU A 141 -4.36 12.84 28.94
C LEU A 141 -3.53 11.65 28.45
N LEU A 142 -3.22 10.67 29.31
CA LEU A 142 -2.54 9.44 28.90
C LEU A 142 -3.37 8.66 27.86
N LEU A 143 -4.70 8.82 27.86
CA LEU A 143 -5.57 8.21 26.86
C LEU A 143 -5.41 8.82 25.46
N LEU A 144 -4.88 10.04 25.32
CA LEU A 144 -4.54 10.61 24.01
C LEU A 144 -3.46 9.79 23.30
N PHE A 145 -2.56 9.14 24.04
CA PHE A 145 -1.56 8.24 23.45
C PHE A 145 -2.19 6.93 22.97
N LEU A 146 -3.26 6.48 23.64
CA LEU A 146 -3.98 5.26 23.27
C LEU A 146 -4.98 5.51 22.12
N ALA A 147 -5.46 6.75 21.96
CA ALA A 147 -6.49 7.09 20.98
C ALA A 147 -6.11 6.75 19.52
N PRO A 148 -4.89 7.07 19.01
CA PRO A 148 -4.44 6.65 17.69
C PRO A 148 -4.43 5.13 17.51
N PHE A 149 -4.12 4.40 18.58
CA PHE A 149 -4.06 2.94 18.53
C PHE A 149 -5.45 2.30 18.44
N ILE A 150 -6.42 2.85 19.17
CA ILE A 150 -7.83 2.43 19.07
C ILE A 150 -8.39 2.80 17.69
N ALA A 151 -8.13 4.02 17.21
CA ALA A 151 -8.53 4.45 15.88
C ALA A 151 -7.94 3.54 14.79
N LEU A 152 -6.65 3.20 14.91
CA LEU A 152 -6.00 2.23 14.02
C LEU A 152 -6.70 0.88 14.06
N MET A 153 -7.06 0.36 15.25
CA MET A 153 -7.81 -0.89 15.39
C MET A 153 -9.15 -0.85 14.66
N VAL A 154 -9.89 0.26 14.76
CA VAL A 154 -11.16 0.45 14.06
C VAL A 154 -10.93 0.45 12.54
N VAL A 155 -9.97 1.25 12.06
CA VAL A 155 -9.63 1.32 10.63
C VAL A 155 -9.21 -0.03 10.08
N GLN A 156 -8.35 -0.77 10.78
CA GLN A 156 -7.88 -2.07 10.32
C GLN A 156 -9.02 -3.10 10.21
N ARG A 157 -10.07 -3.01 11.03
CA ARG A 157 -11.23 -3.88 10.89
C ARG A 157 -12.05 -3.64 9.63
N PHE A 158 -11.96 -2.45 9.05
CA PHE A 158 -12.60 -2.09 7.79
C PHE A 158 -11.65 -2.18 6.59
N SER A 159 -10.34 -2.24 6.82
CA SER A 159 -9.33 -2.12 5.77
C SER A 159 -9.32 -3.26 4.76
N VAL A 160 -9.94 -4.39 5.10
CA VAL A 160 -10.12 -5.58 4.25
C VAL A 160 -10.98 -5.30 3.01
N VAL A 161 -11.79 -4.23 3.05
CA VAL A 161 -12.55 -3.76 1.87
C VAL A 161 -11.61 -3.29 0.75
N LEU A 162 -10.38 -2.84 1.07
CA LEU A 162 -9.39 -2.42 0.06
C LEU A 162 -8.96 -3.57 -0.86
N PRO A 163 -8.37 -4.68 -0.34
CA PRO A 163 -8.01 -5.82 -1.17
C PRO A 163 -9.24 -6.50 -1.79
N ALA A 164 -10.40 -6.53 -1.11
CA ALA A 164 -11.65 -7.02 -1.69
C ALA A 164 -12.02 -6.24 -2.96
N SER A 165 -11.99 -4.90 -2.87
CA SER A 165 -12.24 -4.02 -4.02
C SER A 165 -11.21 -4.19 -5.12
N ALA A 166 -9.95 -4.49 -4.76
CA ALA A 166 -8.90 -4.79 -5.73
C ALA A 166 -9.14 -6.11 -6.48
N VAL A 167 -9.83 -7.10 -5.88
CA VAL A 167 -10.16 -8.37 -6.54
C VAL A 167 -11.61 -8.44 -7.03
N ASP A 168 -12.30 -7.30 -7.08
CA ASP A 168 -13.71 -7.17 -7.49
C ASP A 168 -14.70 -7.98 -6.63
N ASP A 169 -14.35 -8.20 -5.36
CA ASP A 169 -15.20 -8.85 -4.37
C ASP A 169 -16.11 -7.81 -3.68
N PRO A 170 -17.44 -7.98 -3.67
CA PRO A 170 -18.41 -6.99 -3.19
C PRO A 170 -18.52 -6.95 -1.65
N LEU A 171 -17.39 -7.00 -0.93
CA LEU A 171 -17.37 -6.97 0.53
C LEU A 171 -17.77 -5.58 1.06
N THR A 172 -18.83 -5.53 1.85
CA THR A 172 -19.30 -4.29 2.50
C THR A 172 -18.54 -3.99 3.79
N LEU A 173 -18.57 -2.73 4.26
CA LEU A 173 -17.98 -2.35 5.57
C LEU A 173 -18.59 -3.14 6.74
N ARG A 174 -19.89 -3.41 6.70
CA ARG A 174 -20.60 -4.18 7.73
C ARG A 174 -20.11 -5.62 7.77
N GLU A 175 -19.92 -6.23 6.61
CA GLU A 175 -19.37 -7.58 6.51
C GLU A 175 -17.91 -7.61 6.95
N SER A 176 -17.10 -6.64 6.54
CA SER A 176 -15.70 -6.49 6.99
C SER A 176 -15.61 -6.43 8.52
N TRP A 177 -16.47 -5.64 9.18
CA TRP A 177 -16.50 -5.56 10.64
C TRP A 177 -16.84 -6.90 11.29
N ARG A 178 -17.84 -7.61 10.78
CA ARG A 178 -18.24 -8.93 11.30
C ARG A 178 -17.14 -9.97 11.07
N ALA A 179 -16.55 -9.97 9.89
CA ALA A 179 -15.52 -10.90 9.47
C ALA A 179 -14.22 -10.76 10.28
N THR A 180 -13.85 -9.53 10.61
CA THR A 180 -12.66 -9.20 11.43
C THR A 180 -12.91 -9.31 12.94
N SER A 181 -14.09 -9.76 13.38
CA SER A 181 -14.39 -9.93 14.80
C SER A 181 -13.38 -10.88 15.46
N GLY A 182 -12.76 -10.44 16.56
CA GLY A 182 -11.69 -11.20 17.24
C GLY A 182 -10.28 -10.99 16.68
N PHE A 183 -10.11 -10.40 15.49
CA PHE A 183 -8.79 -10.10 14.90
C PHE A 183 -8.34 -8.64 15.10
N GLY A 184 -9.24 -7.74 15.50
CA GLY A 184 -8.99 -6.29 15.51
C GLY A 184 -7.67 -5.86 16.15
N TRP A 185 -7.38 -6.32 17.37
CA TRP A 185 -6.12 -5.98 18.05
C TRP A 185 -4.89 -6.57 17.35
N ALA A 186 -4.96 -7.83 16.91
CA ALA A 186 -3.86 -8.47 16.19
C ALA A 186 -3.55 -7.72 14.87
N MET A 187 -4.58 -7.29 14.16
CA MET A 187 -4.45 -6.48 12.95
C MET A 187 -3.89 -5.08 13.25
N ALA A 188 -4.34 -4.43 14.33
CA ALA A 188 -3.83 -3.12 14.74
C ALA A 188 -2.34 -3.17 15.09
N PHE A 189 -1.92 -4.16 15.89
CA PHE A 189 -0.50 -4.35 16.21
C PHE A 189 0.32 -4.72 14.97
N ALA A 190 -0.19 -5.58 14.08
CA ALA A 190 0.52 -5.90 12.84
C ALA A 190 0.67 -4.67 11.96
N ALA A 191 -0.37 -3.83 11.85
CA ALA A 191 -0.30 -2.55 11.15
C ALA A 191 0.70 -1.59 11.78
N LEU A 192 0.76 -1.51 13.11
CA LEU A 192 1.76 -0.71 13.82
C LEU A 192 3.18 -1.17 13.50
N VAL A 193 3.47 -2.47 13.63
CA VAL A 193 4.80 -3.03 13.34
C VAL A 193 5.18 -2.84 11.88
N MET A 194 4.26 -3.07 10.94
CA MET A 194 4.51 -2.85 9.52
C MET A 194 4.70 -1.36 9.18
N SER A 195 4.00 -0.46 9.89
CA SER A 195 4.19 1.00 9.72
C SER A 195 5.56 1.44 10.24
N LEU A 196 5.99 0.91 11.39
CA LEU A 196 7.33 1.16 11.94
C LEU A 196 8.42 0.61 11.01
N LEU A 197 8.24 -0.60 10.48
CA LEU A 197 9.14 -1.19 9.48
C LEU A 197 9.21 -0.33 8.22
N ALA A 198 8.07 0.10 7.69
CA ALA A 198 8.02 0.95 6.51
C ALA A 198 8.72 2.29 6.77
N GLY A 199 8.46 2.93 7.91
CA GLY A 199 9.14 4.17 8.32
C GLY A 199 10.65 3.99 8.46
N PHE A 200 11.10 2.89 9.07
CA PHE A 200 12.52 2.55 9.18
C PHE A 200 13.17 2.34 7.81
N LEU A 201 12.53 1.61 6.91
CA LEU A 201 13.03 1.38 5.54
C LEU A 201 13.06 2.67 4.72
N VAL A 202 12.07 3.56 4.87
CA VAL A 202 12.08 4.90 4.26
C VAL A 202 13.24 5.73 4.83
N GLY A 203 13.52 5.61 6.14
CA GLY A 203 14.69 6.23 6.77
C GLY A 203 16.01 5.71 6.19
N ILE A 204 16.17 4.39 6.07
CA ILE A 204 17.33 3.79 5.38
C ILE A 204 17.45 4.30 3.96
N TRP A 205 16.34 4.35 3.23
CA TRP A 205 16.31 4.85 1.86
C TRP A 205 16.77 6.31 1.76
N ALA A 206 16.28 7.17 2.66
CA ALA A 206 16.72 8.55 2.77
C ALA A 206 18.22 8.66 3.05
N VAL A 207 18.75 7.85 3.97
CA VAL A 207 20.17 7.81 4.32
C VAL A 207 21.02 7.33 3.14
N VAL A 208 20.62 6.26 2.45
CA VAL A 208 21.32 5.74 1.27
C VAL A 208 21.43 6.80 0.18
N LEU A 209 20.32 7.50 -0.10
CA LEU A 209 20.30 8.59 -1.05
C LEU A 209 21.10 9.81 -0.56
N GLY A 210 21.11 10.09 0.75
CA GLY A 210 21.95 11.13 1.34
C GLY A 210 23.44 10.84 1.21
N VAL A 211 23.89 9.63 1.55
CA VAL A 211 25.30 9.20 1.44
C VAL A 211 25.78 9.24 -0.01
N SER A 212 24.90 8.88 -0.96
CA SER A 212 25.24 8.92 -2.38
C SER A 212 25.57 10.33 -2.90
N ASP A 213 25.07 11.39 -2.25
CA ASP A 213 25.41 12.78 -2.59
C ASP A 213 26.88 13.10 -2.25
N GLY A 214 27.42 12.49 -1.20
CA GLY A 214 28.84 12.60 -0.85
C GLY A 214 29.79 11.89 -1.82
N LEU A 215 29.29 10.93 -2.61
CA LEU A 215 30.07 10.20 -3.62
C LEU A 215 30.10 10.90 -4.99
N MET A 216 29.03 11.62 -5.33
CA MET A 216 28.94 12.41 -6.57
C MET A 216 28.57 13.87 -6.31
N PRO A 217 29.32 14.57 -5.42
CA PRO A 217 29.02 15.94 -5.07
C PRO A 217 29.17 16.84 -6.31
N ALA A 218 28.21 17.75 -6.51
CA ALA A 218 28.13 18.71 -7.62
C ALA A 218 27.56 18.23 -8.97
N SER A 219 27.09 16.98 -9.10
CA SER A 219 26.37 16.58 -10.32
C SER A 219 24.88 16.93 -10.24
N VAL A 220 24.48 18.00 -10.93
CA VAL A 220 23.07 18.46 -11.00
C VAL A 220 22.14 17.34 -11.47
N LEU A 221 22.58 16.55 -12.46
CA LEU A 221 21.83 15.40 -12.95
C LEU A 221 21.58 14.35 -11.84
N TRP A 222 22.58 14.05 -11.00
CA TRP A 222 22.42 13.10 -9.90
C TRP A 222 21.45 13.64 -8.85
N GLN A 223 21.54 14.92 -8.53
CA GLN A 223 20.63 15.56 -7.58
C GLN A 223 19.17 15.48 -8.07
N GLN A 224 18.93 15.64 -9.38
CA GLN A 224 17.62 15.44 -10.00
C GLN A 224 17.16 13.98 -9.97
N ILE A 225 18.03 13.03 -10.31
CA ILE A 225 17.74 11.59 -10.24
C ILE A 225 17.38 11.20 -8.81
N ARG A 226 18.21 11.55 -7.82
CA ARG A 226 17.99 11.28 -6.40
C ARG A 226 16.67 11.85 -5.92
N SER A 227 16.40 13.11 -6.27
CA SER A 227 15.16 13.81 -5.90
C SER A 227 13.92 13.14 -6.47
N ALA A 228 14.03 12.55 -7.67
CA ALA A 228 12.96 11.79 -8.29
C ALA A 228 12.80 10.37 -7.73
N VAL A 229 13.92 9.73 -7.40
CA VAL A 229 14.01 8.36 -6.90
C VAL A 229 13.56 8.27 -5.44
N PHE A 230 13.73 9.33 -4.64
CA PHE A 230 13.27 9.38 -3.25
C PHE A 230 11.75 9.16 -3.07
N PRO A 231 10.84 9.96 -3.66
CA PRO A 231 9.40 9.78 -3.52
C PRO A 231 8.93 8.47 -4.16
N MET A 232 9.54 8.06 -5.28
CA MET A 232 9.26 6.78 -5.92
C MET A 232 9.60 5.60 -4.98
N GLY A 233 10.80 5.57 -4.42
CA GLY A 233 11.23 4.50 -3.51
C GLY A 233 10.43 4.49 -2.21
N THR A 234 10.12 5.68 -1.66
CA THR A 234 9.22 5.83 -0.51
C THR A 234 7.86 5.21 -0.82
N MET A 235 7.26 5.54 -1.98
CA MET A 235 5.97 4.99 -2.37
C MET A 235 6.03 3.47 -2.55
N LEU A 236 7.09 2.93 -3.15
CA LEU A 236 7.26 1.49 -3.29
C LEU A 236 7.36 0.75 -1.96
N ILE A 237 8.11 1.31 -0.99
CA ILE A 237 8.23 0.74 0.36
C ILE A 237 6.86 0.72 1.05
N LEU A 238 6.11 1.83 0.97
CA LEU A 238 4.78 1.93 1.56
C LEU A 238 3.79 0.96 0.89
N VAL A 239 3.76 0.91 -0.44
CA VAL A 239 2.92 -0.03 -1.19
C VAL A 239 3.28 -1.47 -0.82
N TRP A 240 4.56 -1.83 -0.83
CA TRP A 240 5.02 -3.16 -0.46
C TRP A 240 4.54 -3.58 0.92
N ALA A 241 4.77 -2.73 1.94
CA ALA A 241 4.43 -3.03 3.32
C ALA A 241 2.91 -3.13 3.52
N PHE A 242 2.17 -2.10 3.11
CA PHE A 242 0.73 -2.03 3.37
C PHE A 242 -0.07 -2.97 2.47
N ALA A 243 0.25 -3.09 1.19
CA ALA A 243 -0.48 -4.01 0.32
C ALA A 243 -0.29 -5.47 0.75
N SER A 244 0.91 -5.85 1.19
CA SER A 244 1.16 -7.20 1.73
C SER A 244 0.36 -7.43 3.01
N LEU A 245 0.36 -6.47 3.93
CA LEU A 245 -0.43 -6.54 5.17
C LEU A 245 -1.94 -6.71 4.90
N HIS A 246 -2.51 -5.87 4.04
CA HIS A 246 -3.94 -5.93 3.71
C HIS A 246 -4.29 -7.21 2.96
N ALA A 247 -3.43 -7.70 2.07
CA ALA A 247 -3.62 -8.99 1.42
C ALA A 247 -3.62 -10.14 2.43
N THR A 248 -2.73 -10.12 3.43
CA THR A 248 -2.73 -11.11 4.51
C THR A 248 -4.02 -11.06 5.33
N PHE A 249 -4.50 -9.86 5.69
CA PHE A 249 -5.76 -9.70 6.42
C PHE A 249 -6.95 -10.28 5.65
N TYR A 250 -7.02 -9.97 4.35
CA TYR A 250 -8.05 -10.51 3.47
C TYR A 250 -7.98 -12.03 3.34
N GLY A 251 -6.78 -12.59 3.15
CA GLY A 251 -6.57 -14.04 3.09
C GLY A 251 -7.03 -14.76 4.36
N LEU A 252 -6.64 -14.25 5.55
CA LEU A 252 -7.02 -14.83 6.85
C LEU A 252 -8.54 -14.87 7.06
N ILE A 253 -9.23 -13.81 6.64
CA ILE A 253 -10.68 -13.72 6.74
C ILE A 253 -11.35 -14.71 5.80
N ARG A 254 -10.84 -14.85 4.57
CA ARG A 254 -11.35 -15.80 3.60
C ARG A 254 -11.11 -17.25 4.04
N GLU A 255 -9.96 -17.56 4.62
CA GLU A 255 -9.68 -18.86 5.26
C GLU A 255 -10.69 -19.16 6.38
N ARG A 256 -10.97 -18.19 7.25
CA ARG A 256 -11.96 -18.34 8.32
C ARG A 256 -13.37 -18.56 7.78
N PHE A 257 -13.79 -17.80 6.76
CA PHE A 257 -15.09 -18.00 6.13
C PHE A 257 -15.20 -19.39 5.48
N ALA A 258 -14.17 -19.85 4.79
CA ALA A 258 -14.14 -21.19 4.20
C ALA A 258 -14.27 -22.27 5.29
N ALA A 259 -13.55 -22.13 6.40
CA ALA A 259 -13.65 -23.03 7.55
C ALA A 259 -15.06 -23.04 8.18
N GLN A 260 -15.70 -21.88 8.33
CA GLN A 260 -17.05 -21.75 8.89
C GLN A 260 -18.14 -22.32 7.97
N LEU A 261 -17.97 -22.21 6.65
CA LEU A 261 -18.89 -22.78 5.66
C LEU A 261 -18.68 -24.29 5.46
N GLY A 262 -17.68 -24.89 6.12
CA GLY A 262 -17.36 -26.31 5.94
C GLY A 262 -16.89 -26.66 4.53
N LEU A 263 -16.43 -25.67 3.75
CA LEU A 263 -15.82 -25.90 2.44
C LEU A 263 -14.56 -26.74 2.70
N ARG A 264 -14.63 -28.01 2.29
CA ARG A 264 -13.58 -29.00 2.55
C ARG A 264 -12.34 -28.64 1.72
N GLN A 265 -11.19 -29.20 2.07
CA GLN A 265 -10.00 -29.16 1.19
C GLN A 265 -10.32 -29.62 -0.25
N GLU A 266 -11.35 -30.45 -0.42
CA GLU A 266 -11.85 -30.90 -1.73
C GLU A 266 -12.40 -29.78 -2.61
N ASP A 267 -12.98 -28.71 -2.05
CA ASP A 267 -13.50 -27.60 -2.87
C ASP A 267 -12.38 -26.63 -3.27
N LEU A 268 -11.36 -26.48 -2.41
CA LEU A 268 -10.11 -25.81 -2.75
C LEU A 268 -9.35 -26.57 -3.85
N SER A 269 -9.24 -27.90 -3.74
CA SER A 269 -8.57 -28.72 -4.74
C SER A 269 -9.31 -28.74 -6.09
N LYS A 270 -10.65 -28.69 -6.09
CA LYS A 270 -11.45 -28.51 -7.32
C LYS A 270 -11.19 -27.15 -7.97
N ALA A 271 -11.09 -26.08 -7.19
CA ALA A 271 -10.77 -24.75 -7.71
C ALA A 271 -9.34 -24.69 -8.30
N GLU A 272 -8.37 -25.33 -7.63
CA GLU A 272 -7.01 -25.49 -8.14
C GLU A 272 -6.96 -26.30 -9.44
N ALA A 273 -7.66 -27.44 -9.49
CA ALA A 273 -7.77 -28.28 -10.69
C ALA A 273 -8.39 -27.52 -11.88
N GLN A 274 -9.43 -26.70 -11.63
CA GLN A 274 -10.00 -25.83 -12.66
C GLN A 274 -9.00 -24.78 -13.14
N LYS A 275 -8.19 -24.21 -12.24
CA LYS A 275 -7.15 -23.25 -12.57
C LYS A 275 -6.04 -23.87 -13.43
N GLU A 276 -5.63 -25.10 -13.12
CA GLU A 276 -4.67 -25.85 -13.94
C GLU A 276 -5.23 -26.19 -15.32
N ALA A 277 -6.47 -26.67 -15.39
CA ALA A 277 -7.13 -26.96 -16.66
C ALA A 277 -7.27 -25.70 -17.54
N ALA A 278 -7.57 -24.54 -16.96
CA ALA A 278 -7.60 -23.27 -17.69
C ALA A 278 -6.20 -22.87 -18.21
N ARG A 279 -5.14 -23.07 -17.40
CA ARG A 279 -3.75 -22.82 -17.82
C ARG A 279 -3.32 -23.75 -18.96
N GLU A 280 -3.69 -25.02 -18.92
CA GLU A 280 -3.42 -25.94 -20.03
C GLU A 280 -4.14 -25.52 -21.32
N ARG A 281 -5.41 -25.15 -21.23
CA ARG A 281 -6.16 -24.64 -22.40
C ARG A 281 -5.51 -23.40 -22.99
N ALA A 282 -5.11 -22.45 -22.14
CA ALA A 282 -4.40 -21.25 -22.58
C ALA A 282 -3.05 -21.57 -23.23
N ARG A 283 -2.27 -22.51 -22.67
CA ARG A 283 -1.00 -22.98 -23.27
C ARG A 283 -1.23 -23.63 -24.63
N LYS A 284 -2.25 -24.50 -24.75
CA LYS A 284 -2.61 -25.15 -26.03
C LYS A 284 -3.02 -24.12 -27.08
N ALA A 285 -3.83 -23.13 -26.70
CA ALA A 285 -4.23 -22.04 -27.59
C ALA A 285 -3.03 -21.21 -28.06
N LEU A 286 -2.12 -20.84 -27.16
CA LEU A 286 -0.91 -20.08 -27.47
C LEU A 286 0.02 -20.87 -28.41
N ALA A 287 0.20 -22.18 -28.15
CA ALA A 287 0.99 -23.07 -29.00
C ALA A 287 0.37 -23.28 -30.40
N GLY A 288 -0.96 -23.23 -30.50
CA GLY A 288 -1.69 -23.24 -31.78
C GLY A 288 -1.42 -21.96 -32.58
N ALA A 289 -1.56 -20.80 -31.94
CA ALA A 289 -1.29 -19.50 -32.57
C ALA A 289 0.16 -19.37 -33.06
N GLN A 290 1.14 -19.83 -32.28
CA GLN A 290 2.56 -19.84 -32.67
C GLN A 290 2.87 -20.75 -33.87
N ARG A 291 2.12 -21.85 -34.05
CA ARG A 291 2.26 -22.74 -35.22
C ARG A 291 1.66 -22.14 -36.49
N MET A 292 0.56 -21.39 -36.36
CA MET A 292 -0.02 -20.67 -37.50
C MET A 292 0.90 -19.56 -38.01
N ASN A 293 1.61 -18.86 -37.12
CA ASN A 293 2.52 -17.76 -37.49
C ASN A 293 3.86 -18.21 -38.11
N ARG A 294 4.09 -19.53 -38.25
CA ARG A 294 5.29 -20.13 -38.85
C ARG A 294 5.04 -20.75 -40.24
N ARG A 295 3.81 -20.67 -40.74
CA ARG A 295 3.43 -21.01 -42.12
C ARG A 295 3.22 -19.72 -42.90
#